data_AF-U9W1M6-F1
#
_entry.id   AF-U9W1M6-F1
#
_cell.length_a   1.000
_cell.length_b   1.000
_cell.length_c   1.000
_cell.angle_alpha   90.00
_cell.angle_beta   90.00
_cell.angle_gamma   90.00
#
_symmetry.space_group_name_H-M   'P 1'
#
loop_
_entity.id
_entity.type
_entity.pdbx_description
1 polymer ?
#
loop_
_entity_poly.entity_id
_entity_poly.type
_entity_poly.pdbx_seq_one_letter_code
_entity_poly.pdbx_strand_id
1 'polypeptide(L)'
;MQAQRYILENQVPVPCHDAAAWREFMRHKKNVLIAQDVIGQFRVMTVFLGFNHGDSEKPMFFQTTCFGTNSSRPKYSGTWQRACLEHRGKIACARGLTKFSAEKAAGIDRSFKAIDCILEPEAGEIQFILESEAEAIRSMPTNRKHWERRGRMIVFLVYPRQSLRLHQP
;
A
#
# COMPACT_ATOMS: atom_id res chain seq x y z
N MET A 1 28.89 3.80 20.65
CA MET A 1 28.94 3.17 19.30
C MET A 1 28.81 4.28 18.26
N GLN A 2 29.73 4.36 17.29
CA GLN A 2 29.51 5.25 16.14
C GLN A 2 28.41 4.64 15.27
N ALA A 3 27.44 5.46 14.84
CA ALA A 3 26.41 5.00 13.91
C ALA A 3 27.08 4.60 12.58
N GLN A 4 26.85 3.36 12.15
CA GLN A 4 27.42 2.84 10.92
C GLN A 4 26.77 3.54 9.72
N ARG A 5 27.61 4.11 8.84
CA ARG A 5 27.21 4.85 7.64
C ARG A 5 27.16 3.90 6.45
N TYR A 6 26.23 4.15 5.54
CA TYR A 6 26.04 3.34 4.34
C TYR A 6 25.88 4.21 3.10
N ILE A 7 26.36 3.71 1.97
CA ILE A 7 26.09 4.24 0.62
C ILE A 7 25.40 3.16 -0.22
N LEU A 8 24.94 3.49 -1.43
CA LEU A 8 24.39 2.49 -2.37
C LEU A 8 25.38 2.20 -3.48
N GLU A 9 25.66 0.93 -3.69
CA GLU A 9 26.37 0.41 -4.86
C GLU A 9 25.44 -0.58 -5.57
N ASN A 10 25.11 -0.33 -6.83
CA ASN A 10 24.21 -1.20 -7.60
C ASN A 10 22.90 -1.55 -6.84
N GLN A 11 22.31 -0.55 -6.18
CA GLN A 11 21.08 -0.69 -5.39
C GLN A 11 21.22 -1.51 -4.09
N VAL A 12 22.45 -1.80 -3.65
CA VAL A 12 22.76 -2.53 -2.42
C VAL A 12 23.38 -1.56 -1.40
N PRO A 13 22.84 -1.47 -0.16
CA PRO A 13 23.48 -0.72 0.92
C PRO A 13 24.82 -1.35 1.31
N VAL A 14 25.91 -0.59 1.21
CA VAL A 14 27.26 -1.03 1.61
C VAL A 14 27.82 -0.11 2.70
N PRO A 15 28.51 -0.65 3.73
CA PRO A 15 29.15 0.17 4.76
C PRO A 15 30.16 1.15 4.16
N CYS A 16 30.16 2.39 4.65
CA CYS A 16 31.10 3.43 4.25
C CYS A 16 31.86 3.95 5.46
N HIS A 17 33.15 3.63 5.54
CA HIS A 17 34.01 4.02 6.66
C HIS A 17 34.55 5.46 6.54
N ASP A 18 34.62 6.00 5.32
CA ASP A 18 35.02 7.39 5.08
C ASP A 18 33.83 8.35 5.25
N ALA A 19 33.93 9.22 6.26
CA ALA A 19 32.93 10.25 6.54
C ALA A 19 32.78 11.25 5.39
N ALA A 20 33.87 11.59 4.69
CA ALA A 20 33.86 12.57 3.62
C ALA A 20 33.14 12.02 2.39
N ALA A 21 33.52 10.82 1.94
CA ALA A 21 32.82 10.11 0.86
C ALA A 21 31.32 9.92 1.16
N TRP A 22 30.96 9.51 2.38
CA TRP A 22 29.56 9.37 2.76
C TRP A 22 28.79 10.70 2.68
N ARG A 23 29.35 11.80 3.20
CA ARG A 23 28.71 13.12 3.12
C ARG A 23 28.51 13.55 1.68
N GLU A 24 29.52 13.34 0.84
CA GLU A 24 29.44 13.69 -0.57
C GLU A 24 28.38 12.85 -1.27
N PHE A 25 28.33 11.54 -1.02
CA PHE A 25 27.28 10.66 -1.54
C PHE A 25 25.87 11.15 -1.17
N MET A 26 25.65 11.52 0.09
CA MET A 26 24.33 11.95 0.60
C MET A 26 23.90 13.35 0.12
N ARG A 27 24.83 14.19 -0.36
CA ARG A 27 24.49 15.50 -0.97
C ARG A 27 23.80 15.36 -2.32
N HIS A 28 24.07 14.27 -3.04
CA HIS A 28 23.49 14.04 -4.36
C HIS A 28 22.08 13.47 -4.26
N LYS A 29 21.08 14.28 -4.61
CA LYS A 29 19.66 13.87 -4.58
C LYS A 29 19.39 12.56 -5.32
N LYS A 30 20.11 12.28 -6.41
CA LYS A 30 19.96 11.04 -7.21
C LYS A 30 20.38 9.78 -6.45
N ASN A 31 21.25 9.91 -5.45
CA ASN A 31 21.71 8.80 -4.62
C ASN A 31 20.72 8.50 -3.48
N VAL A 32 20.02 9.52 -3.00
CA VAL A 32 19.12 9.46 -1.85
C VAL A 32 17.67 9.20 -2.28
N LEU A 33 17.20 9.83 -3.36
CA LEU A 33 15.83 9.70 -3.84
C LEU A 33 15.69 8.47 -4.74
N ILE A 34 15.01 7.44 -4.25
CA ILE A 34 14.80 6.18 -4.98
C ILE A 34 13.63 6.29 -5.95
N ALA A 35 12.51 6.83 -5.47
CA ALA A 35 11.30 7.00 -6.26
C ALA A 35 10.45 8.14 -5.71
N GLN A 36 9.75 8.84 -6.59
CA GLN A 36 8.81 9.89 -6.24
C GLN A 36 7.68 9.93 -7.26
N ASP A 37 6.45 9.88 -6.75
CA ASP A 37 5.24 9.93 -7.55
C ASP A 37 4.21 10.88 -6.93
N VAL A 38 3.44 11.56 -7.77
CA VAL A 38 2.31 12.42 -7.37
C VAL A 38 1.03 11.85 -7.95
N ILE A 39 0.04 11.60 -7.11
CA ILE A 39 -1.25 11.00 -7.47
C ILE A 39 -2.36 11.81 -6.80
N GLY A 40 -3.10 12.60 -7.59
CA GLY A 40 -4.08 13.53 -7.03
C GLY A 40 -3.40 14.48 -6.03
N GLN A 41 -3.94 14.54 -4.81
CA GLN A 41 -3.37 15.32 -3.72
C GLN A 41 -2.25 14.60 -2.94
N PHE A 42 -1.96 13.34 -3.27
CA PHE A 42 -0.99 12.53 -2.54
C PHE A 42 0.38 12.57 -3.22
N ARG A 43 1.43 12.55 -2.40
CA ARG A 43 2.82 12.42 -2.88
C ARG A 43 3.47 11.22 -2.20
N VAL A 44 3.93 10.25 -2.97
CA VAL A 44 4.66 9.09 -2.46
C VAL A 44 6.14 9.31 -2.71
N MET A 45 6.97 9.14 -1.68
CA MET A 45 8.43 9.25 -1.77
C MET A 45 9.08 8.05 -1.12
N THR A 46 10.09 7.50 -1.79
CA THR A 46 11.00 6.50 -1.21
C THR A 46 12.41 7.05 -1.24
N VAL A 47 13.07 7.04 -0.09
CA VAL A 47 14.43 7.54 0.09
C VAL A 47 15.32 6.49 0.73
N PHE A 48 16.61 6.52 0.38
CA PHE A 48 17.66 5.83 1.11
C PHE A 48 18.15 6.72 2.25
N LEU A 49 18.31 6.14 3.44
CA LEU A 49 18.54 6.89 4.68
C LEU A 49 20.03 7.17 4.94
N GLY A 50 20.93 6.40 4.32
CA GLY A 50 22.37 6.50 4.60
C GLY A 50 22.81 5.90 5.94
N PHE A 51 21.86 5.39 6.74
CA PHE A 51 22.08 4.73 8.03
C PHE A 51 21.16 3.52 8.17
N ASN A 52 21.56 2.54 8.99
CA ASN A 52 20.65 1.50 9.45
C ASN A 52 19.80 2.03 10.61
N HIS A 53 18.50 2.25 10.39
CA HIS A 53 17.56 2.64 11.46
C HIS A 53 17.07 1.45 12.29
N GLY A 54 17.39 0.22 11.89
CA GLY A 54 17.06 -1.01 12.61
C GLY A 54 18.28 -1.59 13.31
N ASP A 55 18.31 -2.91 13.41
CA ASP A 55 19.42 -3.68 13.97
C ASP A 55 20.09 -4.55 12.88
N SER A 56 21.05 -5.38 13.27
CA SER A 56 21.78 -6.27 12.36
C SER A 56 20.92 -7.38 11.77
N GLU A 57 19.87 -7.83 12.47
CA GLU A 57 18.99 -8.90 12.02
C GLU A 57 17.88 -8.35 11.11
N LYS A 58 17.45 -7.11 11.37
CA LYS A 58 16.36 -6.44 10.67
C LYS A 58 16.79 -5.04 10.23
N PRO A 59 17.62 -4.92 9.20
CA PRO A 59 18.09 -3.63 8.73
C PRO A 59 16.95 -2.78 8.16
N MET A 60 17.05 -1.47 8.35
CA MET A 60 16.12 -0.46 7.83
C MET A 60 16.90 0.67 7.16
N PHE A 61 17.14 0.52 5.86
CA PHE A 61 17.94 1.45 5.05
C PHE A 61 17.11 2.39 4.19
N PHE A 62 15.85 2.04 3.94
CA PHE A 62 14.97 2.79 3.06
C PHE A 62 13.72 3.21 3.83
N GLN A 63 13.18 4.36 3.47
CA GLN A 63 11.95 4.89 4.00
C GLN A 63 11.00 5.24 2.87
N THR A 64 9.78 4.69 2.91
CA THR A 64 8.67 5.05 2.02
C THR A 64 7.60 5.81 2.79
N THR A 65 7.32 7.04 2.38
CA THR A 65 6.30 7.92 2.98
C THR A 65 5.27 8.32 1.93
N CYS A 66 3.99 8.35 2.32
CA CYS A 66 2.92 8.94 1.53
C CYS A 66 2.43 10.19 2.25
N PHE A 67 2.58 11.35 1.61
CA PHE A 67 2.12 12.65 2.08
C PHE A 67 0.69 12.90 1.57
N GLY A 68 -0.07 13.72 2.31
CA GLY A 68 -1.47 14.02 2.01
C GLY A 68 -2.48 13.05 2.64
N THR A 69 -2.03 12.11 3.48
CA THR A 69 -2.89 11.26 4.31
C THR A 69 -2.84 11.69 5.78
N ASN A 70 -3.87 11.37 6.55
CA ASN A 70 -3.87 11.57 8.01
C ASN A 70 -2.89 10.63 8.74
N SER A 71 -2.33 9.64 8.04
CA SER A 71 -1.36 8.68 8.56
C SER A 71 -0.08 8.73 7.74
N SER A 72 0.70 9.79 7.92
CA SER A 72 2.03 9.98 7.31
C SER A 72 3.11 9.05 7.88
N ARG A 73 2.71 7.96 8.57
CA ARG A 73 3.65 7.01 9.19
C ARG A 73 4.52 6.37 8.10
N PRO A 74 5.85 6.57 8.14
CA PRO A 74 6.75 5.95 7.18
C PRO A 74 6.70 4.42 7.28
N LYS A 75 6.99 3.76 6.17
CA LYS A 75 7.33 2.34 6.14
C LYS A 75 8.82 2.21 5.86
N TYR A 76 9.48 1.33 6.60
CA TYR A 76 10.90 1.09 6.51
C TYR A 76 11.17 -0.29 5.91
N SER A 77 12.21 -0.38 5.10
CA SER A 77 12.64 -1.64 4.49
C SER A 77 14.15 -1.77 4.46
N GLY A 78 14.65 -3.01 4.54
CA GLY A 78 16.09 -3.32 4.50
C GLY A 78 16.66 -3.47 3.10
N THR A 79 15.83 -3.67 2.07
CA THR A 79 16.30 -3.90 0.70
C THR A 79 15.63 -2.96 -0.30
N TRP A 80 16.33 -2.69 -1.39
CA TRP A 80 15.84 -1.85 -2.49
C TRP A 80 14.56 -2.42 -3.11
N GLN A 81 14.54 -3.71 -3.42
CA GLN A 81 13.40 -4.39 -4.04
C GLN A 81 12.16 -4.28 -3.15
N ARG A 82 12.33 -4.42 -1.83
CA ARG A 82 11.24 -4.23 -0.87
C ARG A 82 10.77 -2.79 -0.84
N ALA A 83 11.70 -1.82 -0.83
CA ALA A 83 11.37 -0.40 -0.89
C ALA A 83 10.53 -0.05 -2.14
N CYS A 84 10.93 -0.54 -3.31
CA CYS A 84 10.18 -0.36 -4.56
C CYS A 84 8.80 -1.04 -4.54
N LEU A 85 8.67 -2.20 -3.88
CA LEU A 85 7.38 -2.85 -3.71
C LEU A 85 6.45 -2.03 -2.82
N GLU A 86 6.98 -1.53 -1.69
CA GLU A 86 6.23 -0.67 -0.77
C GLU A 86 5.82 0.64 -1.43
N HIS A 87 6.70 1.24 -2.25
CA HIS A 87 6.40 2.41 -3.05
C HIS A 87 5.20 2.16 -3.98
N ARG A 88 5.23 1.08 -4.77
CA ARG A 88 4.12 0.69 -5.66
C ARG A 88 2.81 0.45 -4.89
N GLY A 89 2.89 -0.18 -3.72
CA GLY A 89 1.74 -0.36 -2.85
C GLY A 89 1.12 0.97 -2.41
N LYS A 90 1.95 1.94 -2.01
CA LYS A 90 1.48 3.30 -1.64
C LYS A 90 0.88 4.05 -2.83
N ILE A 91 1.44 3.92 -4.04
CA ILE A 91 0.85 4.47 -5.28
C ILE A 91 -0.55 3.89 -5.50
N ALA A 92 -0.71 2.57 -5.39
CA ALA A 92 -2.00 1.91 -5.58
C ALA A 92 -3.05 2.42 -4.58
N CYS A 93 -2.69 2.55 -3.30
CA CYS A 93 -3.56 3.15 -2.29
C CYS A 93 -3.92 4.61 -2.63
N ALA A 94 -2.93 5.43 -3.02
CA ALA A 94 -3.15 6.83 -3.37
C ALA A 94 -4.10 6.99 -4.57
N ARG A 95 -3.99 6.10 -5.58
CA ARG A 95 -4.92 6.05 -6.72
C ARG A 95 -6.34 5.73 -6.27
N GLY A 96 -6.50 4.74 -5.38
CA GLY A 96 -7.80 4.38 -4.80
C GLY A 96 -8.44 5.55 -4.05
N LEU A 97 -7.68 6.23 -3.19
CA LEU A 97 -8.17 7.39 -2.42
C LEU A 97 -8.48 8.60 -3.29
N THR A 98 -7.69 8.84 -4.34
CA THR A 98 -7.94 9.91 -5.31
C THR A 98 -9.26 9.65 -6.04
N LYS A 99 -9.47 8.42 -6.51
CA LYS A 99 -10.73 8.03 -7.15
C LYS A 99 -11.90 8.19 -6.19
N PHE A 100 -11.79 7.69 -4.96
CA PHE A 100 -12.82 7.84 -3.94
C PHE A 100 -13.17 9.32 -3.68
N SER A 101 -12.17 10.19 -3.60
CA SER A 101 -12.38 11.63 -3.38
C SER A 101 -13.12 12.28 -4.56
N ALA A 102 -12.76 11.90 -5.79
CA ALA A 102 -13.44 12.37 -7.00
C ALA A 102 -14.91 11.90 -7.07
N GLU A 103 -15.18 10.63 -6.70
CA GLU A 103 -16.54 10.10 -6.63
C GLU A 103 -17.38 10.86 -5.60
N LYS A 104 -16.84 11.09 -4.41
CA LYS A 104 -17.51 11.89 -3.37
C LYS A 104 -17.80 13.31 -3.83
N ALA A 105 -16.85 13.96 -4.51
CA ALA A 105 -17.05 15.29 -5.09
C ALA A 105 -18.13 15.33 -6.18
N ALA A 106 -18.32 14.23 -6.89
CA ALA A 106 -19.41 14.05 -7.87
C ALA A 106 -20.76 13.66 -7.23
N GLY A 107 -20.86 13.65 -5.90
CA GLY A 107 -22.07 13.23 -5.17
C GLY A 107 -22.30 11.71 -5.18
N ILE A 108 -21.32 10.92 -5.60
CA ILE A 108 -21.38 9.46 -5.60
C ILE A 108 -20.86 8.95 -4.25
N ASP A 109 -21.77 8.74 -3.30
CA ASP A 109 -21.43 8.13 -2.01
C ASP A 109 -21.74 6.64 -2.02
N ARG A 110 -20.68 5.82 -1.99
CA ARG A 110 -20.76 4.35 -1.86
C ARG A 110 -20.43 3.87 -0.46
N SER A 111 -20.33 4.77 0.51
CA SER A 111 -20.19 4.37 1.90
C SER A 111 -21.44 3.63 2.35
N PHE A 112 -21.23 2.65 3.22
CA PHE A 112 -22.29 1.89 3.84
C PHE A 112 -21.97 1.65 5.30
N LYS A 113 -23.04 1.50 6.09
CA LYS A 113 -22.96 1.03 7.46
C LYS A 113 -23.45 -0.40 7.47
N ALA A 114 -22.56 -1.33 7.79
CA ALA A 114 -22.97 -2.70 8.05
C ALA A 114 -23.69 -2.75 9.40
N ILE A 115 -24.85 -3.40 9.45
CA ILE A 115 -25.49 -3.81 10.71
C ILE A 115 -24.66 -4.91 11.35
N ASP A 116 -24.13 -5.80 10.53
CA ASP A 116 -23.36 -6.96 10.97
C ASP A 116 -22.29 -7.34 9.95
N CYS A 117 -21.25 -8.03 10.42
CA CYS A 117 -20.13 -8.50 9.62
C CYS A 117 -19.79 -9.94 9.99
N ILE A 118 -20.02 -10.86 9.05
CA ILE A 118 -19.75 -12.29 9.22
C ILE A 118 -18.45 -12.62 8.48
N LEU A 119 -17.52 -13.28 9.19
CA LEU A 119 -16.33 -13.85 8.60
C LEU A 119 -16.58 -15.33 8.35
N GLU A 120 -16.41 -15.78 7.10
CA GLU A 120 -16.53 -17.18 6.70
C GLU A 120 -15.18 -17.66 6.16
N PRO A 121 -14.22 -18.04 7.04
CA PRO A 121 -12.86 -18.36 6.63
C PRO A 121 -12.80 -19.55 5.66
N GLU A 122 -13.66 -20.55 5.87
CA GLU A 122 -13.72 -21.76 5.03
C GLU A 122 -14.19 -21.43 3.61
N ALA A 123 -15.14 -20.49 3.47
CA ALA A 123 -15.60 -20.01 2.18
C ALA A 123 -14.67 -18.94 1.57
N GLY A 124 -13.74 -18.39 2.36
CA GLY A 124 -12.92 -17.25 1.98
C GLY A 124 -13.74 -15.97 1.75
N GLU A 125 -14.80 -15.78 2.53
CA GLU A 125 -15.75 -14.66 2.37
C GLU A 125 -15.76 -13.75 3.59
N ILE A 126 -15.96 -12.46 3.35
CA ILE A 126 -16.36 -11.48 4.36
C ILE A 126 -17.71 -10.93 3.93
N GLN A 127 -18.72 -11.14 4.76
CA GLN A 127 -20.10 -10.78 4.45
C GLN A 127 -20.52 -9.58 5.28
N PHE A 128 -20.93 -8.51 4.61
CA PHE A 128 -21.46 -7.30 5.24
C PHE A 128 -22.97 -7.30 5.08
N ILE A 129 -23.71 -7.29 6.18
CA ILE A 129 -25.17 -7.21 6.18
C ILE A 129 -25.57 -5.75 6.32
N LEU A 130 -26.35 -5.23 5.37
CA LEU A 130 -26.80 -3.84 5.35
C LEU A 130 -28.28 -3.74 5.76
N GLU A 131 -28.77 -2.52 5.99
CA GLU A 131 -30.15 -2.28 6.45
C GLU A 131 -31.19 -2.70 5.40
N SER A 132 -30.87 -2.54 4.12
CA SER A 132 -31.77 -2.93 3.03
C SER A 132 -31.03 -3.38 1.77
N GLU A 133 -31.77 -4.02 0.86
CA GLU A 133 -31.28 -4.35 -0.47
C GLU A 133 -30.95 -3.11 -1.31
N ALA A 134 -31.71 -2.02 -1.17
CA ALA A 134 -31.44 -0.76 -1.85
C ALA A 134 -30.08 -0.19 -1.46
N GLU A 135 -29.72 -0.26 -0.17
CA GLU A 135 -28.39 0.13 0.31
C GLU A 135 -27.30 -0.78 -0.23
N ALA A 136 -27.53 -2.09 -0.29
CA ALA A 136 -26.58 -3.03 -0.89
C ALA A 136 -26.34 -2.70 -2.37
N ILE A 137 -27.39 -2.38 -3.14
CA ILE A 137 -27.26 -1.97 -4.54
C ILE A 137 -26.45 -0.67 -4.66
N ARG A 138 -26.77 0.36 -3.87
CA ARG A 138 -26.06 1.65 -3.86
C ARG A 138 -24.57 1.49 -3.55
N SER A 139 -24.25 0.60 -2.63
CA SER A 139 -22.91 0.48 -2.04
C SER A 139 -21.99 -0.50 -2.79
N MET A 140 -22.51 -1.19 -3.81
CA MET A 140 -21.69 -2.08 -4.63
C MET A 140 -20.58 -1.31 -5.36
N PRO A 141 -19.32 -1.77 -5.28
CA PRO A 141 -18.23 -1.14 -6.02
C PRO A 141 -18.38 -1.40 -7.52
N THR A 142 -17.85 -0.47 -8.33
CA THR A 142 -17.80 -0.62 -9.80
C THR A 142 -16.96 -1.83 -10.21
N ASN A 143 -15.85 -2.08 -9.51
CA ASN A 143 -15.05 -3.28 -9.73
C ASN A 143 -15.61 -4.44 -8.89
N ARG A 144 -16.34 -5.34 -9.56
CA ARG A 144 -16.96 -6.50 -8.93
C ARG A 144 -16.08 -7.75 -8.87
N LYS A 145 -14.78 -7.65 -9.23
CA LYS A 145 -13.87 -8.82 -9.29
C LYS A 145 -13.85 -9.65 -8.00
N HIS A 146 -13.96 -8.97 -6.85
CA HIS A 146 -13.95 -9.58 -5.52
C HIS A 146 -15.23 -9.27 -4.74
N TRP A 147 -16.27 -8.76 -5.40
CA TRP A 147 -17.46 -8.27 -4.71
C TRP A 147 -18.71 -8.85 -5.35
N GLU A 148 -19.50 -9.51 -4.53
CA GLU A 148 -20.81 -10.05 -4.88
C GLU A 148 -21.89 -9.40 -4.02
N ARG A 149 -23.14 -9.42 -4.51
CA ARG A 149 -24.32 -9.00 -3.75
C ARG A 149 -25.25 -10.19 -3.59
N ARG A 150 -25.79 -10.38 -2.37
CA ARG A 150 -26.76 -11.42 -2.04
C ARG A 150 -27.91 -10.78 -1.23
N GLY A 151 -28.93 -10.28 -1.92
CA GLY A 151 -30.01 -9.49 -1.31
C GLY A 151 -29.47 -8.23 -0.65
N ARG A 152 -29.69 -8.10 0.67
CA ARG A 152 -29.14 -7.02 1.52
C ARG A 152 -27.68 -7.18 1.93
N MET A 153 -27.01 -8.24 1.46
CA MET A 153 -25.60 -8.51 1.80
C MET A 153 -24.67 -8.10 0.66
N ILE A 154 -23.54 -7.53 1.03
CA ILE A 154 -22.38 -7.36 0.15
C ILE A 154 -21.30 -8.33 0.63
N VAL A 155 -20.78 -9.14 -0.28
CA VAL A 155 -19.79 -10.18 0.03
C VAL A 155 -18.47 -9.84 -0.64
N PHE A 156 -17.41 -9.74 0.15
CA PHE A 156 -16.04 -9.64 -0.34
C PHE A 156 -15.40 -11.02 -0.39
N LEU A 157 -15.00 -11.45 -1.59
CA LEU A 157 -14.30 -12.71 -1.83
C LEU A 157 -12.80 -12.50 -1.66
N VAL A 158 -12.26 -12.98 -0.54
CA VAL A 158 -10.83 -12.90 -0.21
C VAL A 158 -10.00 -13.66 -1.25
N TYR A 159 -10.47 -14.84 -1.63
CA TYR A 159 -9.95 -15.59 -2.76
C TYR A 159 -11.04 -15.61 -3.83
N PRO A 160 -10.78 -15.11 -5.06
CA PRO A 160 -11.74 -15.30 -6.13
C PRO A 160 -11.91 -16.81 -6.30
N ARG A 161 -13.15 -17.31 -6.29
CA ARG A 161 -13.42 -18.72 -6.55
C ARG A 161 -12.69 -19.05 -7.84
N GLN A 162 -11.65 -19.89 -7.76
CA GLN A 162 -11.09 -20.45 -8.98
C GLN A 162 -12.28 -21.05 -9.69
N SER A 163 -12.58 -20.58 -10.90
CA SER A 163 -13.60 -21.21 -11.71
C SER A 163 -13.18 -22.67 -11.80
N LEU A 164 -13.81 -23.52 -10.99
CA LEU A 164 -13.81 -24.96 -11.16
C LEU A 164 -14.43 -25.12 -12.55
N ARG A 165 -13.59 -25.09 -13.58
CA ARG A 165 -13.93 -25.65 -14.87
C ARG A 165 -14.12 -27.12 -14.54
N LEU A 166 -15.36 -27.48 -14.23
CA LEU A 166 -15.80 -28.86 -14.24
C LEU A 166 -15.54 -29.31 -15.67
N HIS A 167 -14.39 -29.94 -15.89
CA HIS A 167 -14.26 -30.91 -16.96
C HIS A 167 -15.23 -32.02 -16.58
N GLN A 168 -16.46 -31.90 -17.07
CA GLN A 168 -17.33 -33.05 -17.21
C GLN A 168 -16.65 -34.00 -18.19
N PRO A 169 -16.58 -35.31 -17.87
CA PRO A 169 -16.00 -36.32 -18.74
C PRO A 169 -16.78 -36.50 -20.03
#